data_AF-A0A920EDB9-F1
#
_entry.id   AF-A0A920EDB9-F1
#
_cell.length_a   1.000
_cell.length_b   1.000
_cell.length_c   1.000
_cell.angle_alpha   90.00
_cell.angle_beta   90.00
_cell.angle_gamma   90.00
#
_symmetry.space_group_name_H-M   'P 1'
#
loop_
_entity.id
_entity.type
_entity.pdbx_description
1 polymer ?
#
loop_
_entity_poly.entity_id
_entity_poly.type
_entity_poly.pdbx_seq_one_letter_code
_entity_poly.pdbx_strand_id
1 'polypeptide(L)' 'MKGGIAIMLSLALNVPDSAVDMTYVFYAREEVAHKHNGLLEIEANQPELLTADLAILGERPQAILKLGVREQ' A
#
# COMPACT_ATOMS: atom_id res chain seq x y z
N MET A 1 -9.71 0.63 6.62
CA MET A 1 -8.22 0.61 6.60
C MET A 1 -7.49 1.22 7.82
N LYS A 2 -8.12 1.93 8.78
CA LYS A 2 -7.37 2.65 9.86
C LYS A 2 -6.42 1.76 10.70
N GLY A 3 -6.81 0.51 11.00
CA GLY A 3 -5.95 -0.43 11.72
C GLY A 3 -4.69 -0.83 10.94
N GLY A 4 -4.80 -1.04 9.62
CA GLY A 4 -3.65 -1.30 8.75
C GLY A 4 -2.69 -0.11 8.70
N ILE A 5 -3.24 1.11 8.62
CA ILE A 5 -2.44 2.35 8.67
C ILE A 5 -1.68 2.45 10.00
N ALA A 6 -2.32 2.17 11.13
CA ALA A 6 -1.67 2.22 12.44
C ALA A 6 -0.51 1.20 12.54
N ILE A 7 -0.67 -0.01 11.99
CA ILE A 7 0.39 -1.02 11.95
C ILE A 7 1.55 -0.54 11.07
N MET A 8 1.27 -0.04 9.87
CA MET A 8 2.29 0.48 8.95
C MET A 8 3.10 1.63 9.58
N LEU A 9 2.42 2.58 10.21
CA LEU A 9 3.09 3.68 10.92
C LEU A 9 3.93 3.17 12.11
N SER A 10 3.42 2.20 12.86
CA SER A 10 4.17 1.58 13.96
C SER A 10 5.45 0.90 13.45
N LEU A 11 5.38 0.16 12.34
CA LEU A 11 6.55 -0.49 11.73
C LEU A 11 7.58 0.55 11.25
N ALA A 12 7.11 1.58 10.53
CA ALA A 12 7.98 2.65 10.06
C ALA A 12 8.74 3.38 11.19
N LEU A 13 8.13 3.48 12.37
CA LEU A 13 8.73 4.16 13.53
C LEU A 13 9.61 3.25 14.39
N ASN A 14 9.28 1.96 14.47
CA ASN A 14 9.90 1.06 15.46
C ASN A 14 10.80 -0.02 14.84
N VAL A 15 10.85 -0.13 13.51
CA VAL A 15 11.68 -1.11 12.79
C VAL A 15 12.52 -0.38 11.73
N PRO A 16 13.51 0.43 12.14
CA PRO A 16 14.36 1.19 11.21
C PRO A 16 15.32 0.30 10.41
N ASP A 17 15.72 -0.85 10.98
CA ASP A 17 16.63 -1.81 10.35
C ASP A 17 15.84 -3.02 9.82
N SER A 18 15.06 -2.81 8.76
CA SER A 18 14.34 -3.88 8.06
C SER A 18 15.29 -4.75 7.23
N ALA A 19 14.98 -6.04 7.10
CA ALA A 19 15.75 -6.97 6.28
C ALA A 19 15.56 -6.76 4.76
N VAL A 20 14.61 -5.92 4.38
CA VAL A 20 14.25 -5.58 3.00
C VAL A 20 13.98 -4.08 2.90
N ASP A 21 14.13 -3.51 1.71
CA ASP A 21 13.71 -2.14 1.44
C ASP A 21 12.18 -2.03 1.57
N MET A 22 11.72 -1.01 2.30
CA MET A 22 10.30 -0.81 2.58
C MET A 22 9.83 0.56 2.09
N THR A 23 8.77 0.55 1.28
CA THR A 23 8.02 1.75 0.87
C THR A 23 6.62 1.68 1.47
N TYR A 24 6.24 2.69 2.25
CA TYR A 24 4.90 2.82 2.82
C TYR A 24 4.05 3.79 1.99
N VAL A 25 3.02 3.28 1.31
CA VAL A 25 2.15 4.09 0.45
C VAL A 25 0.81 4.35 1.15
N PHE A 26 0.58 5.59 1.56
CA PHE A 26 -0.70 6.06 2.08
C PHE A 26 -1.38 6.95 1.02
N TYR A 27 -2.50 6.50 0.47
CA TYR A 27 -3.25 7.23 -0.54
C TYR A 27 -4.70 7.45 -0.12
N ALA A 28 -5.33 8.47 -0.71
CA ALA A 28 -6.71 8.84 -0.42
C ALA A 28 -7.69 8.24 -1.44
N ARG A 29 -8.99 8.31 -1.12
CA ARG A 29 -10.09 8.02 -2.07
C ARG A 29 -10.11 6.59 -2.61
N GLU A 30 -9.80 5.60 -1.76
CA GLU A 30 -9.97 4.19 -2.11
C GLU A 30 -11.47 3.82 -2.21
N GLU A 31 -12.27 4.22 -1.23
CA GLU A 31 -13.71 3.90 -1.11
C GLU A 31 -14.65 4.74 -2.02
N VAL A 32 -14.15 5.28 -3.13
CA VAL A 32 -14.96 6.06 -4.09
C VAL A 32 -14.81 5.51 -5.51
N ALA A 33 -15.44 6.16 -6.50
CA ALA A 33 -15.32 5.74 -7.89
C ALA A 33 -13.86 5.67 -8.34
N HIS A 34 -13.48 4.57 -9.00
CA HIS A 34 -12.11 4.23 -9.41
C HIS A 34 -11.36 5.40 -10.08
N LYS A 35 -12.03 6.18 -10.93
CA LYS A 35 -11.46 7.37 -11.60
C LYS A 35 -10.94 8.48 -10.67
N HIS A 36 -11.26 8.41 -9.37
CA HIS A 36 -10.82 9.34 -8.34
C HIS A 36 -9.87 8.69 -7.33
N ASN A 37 -9.45 7.44 -7.57
CA ASN A 37 -8.56 6.71 -6.68
C ASN A 37 -7.19 7.39 -6.63
N GLY A 38 -6.75 7.78 -5.44
CA GLY A 38 -5.47 8.47 -5.25
C GLY A 38 -4.25 7.62 -5.62
N LEU A 39 -4.37 6.28 -5.65
CA LEU A 39 -3.29 5.41 -6.11
C LEU A 39 -3.03 5.57 -7.62
N LEU A 40 -4.08 5.77 -8.43
CA LEU A 40 -3.94 6.06 -9.86
C LEU A 40 -3.26 7.41 -10.09
N GLU A 41 -3.50 8.38 -9.21
CA GLU A 41 -2.81 9.67 -9.27
C GLU A 41 -1.32 9.53 -8.98
N ILE A 42 -0.92 8.67 -8.03
CA ILE A 42 0.48 8.35 -7.78
C ILE A 42 1.08 7.62 -8.98
N GLU A 43 0.39 6.61 -9.51
CA GLU A 43 0.85 5.85 -10.68
C GLU A 43 1.07 6.75 -11.90
N ALA A 44 0.18 7.71 -12.14
CA ALA A 44 0.29 8.62 -13.28
C ALA A 44 1.41 9.66 -13.13
N ASN A 45 1.67 10.15 -11.92
CA ASN A 45 2.59 11.26 -11.70
C ASN A 45 3.99 10.83 -11.21
N GLN A 46 4.08 9.74 -10.45
CA GLN A 46 5.28 9.23 -9.78
C GLN A 46 5.28 7.70 -9.73
N PRO A 47 5.24 7.01 -10.90
CA PRO A 47 5.15 5.54 -10.97
C PRO A 47 6.32 4.82 -10.27
N GLU A 48 7.48 5.46 -10.19
CA GLU A 48 8.66 4.93 -9.50
C GLU A 48 8.42 4.66 -8.02
N LEU A 49 7.53 5.43 -7.36
CA LEU A 49 7.16 5.20 -5.96
C LEU A 49 6.36 3.91 -5.74
N LEU A 50 5.82 3.32 -6.81
CA LEU A 50 5.06 2.07 -6.79
C LEU A 50 5.88 0.87 -7.29
N THR A 51 7.18 1.04 -7.54
CA THR A 51 8.07 -0.05 -7.93
C THR A 51 8.43 -0.88 -6.71
N ALA A 52 8.05 -2.16 -6.71
CA ALA A 52 8.36 -3.10 -5.64
C ALA A 52 8.30 -4.54 -6.17
N ASP A 53 9.05 -5.46 -5.53
CA ASP A 53 8.97 -6.90 -5.82
C ASP A 53 7.69 -7.53 -5.25
N LEU A 54 7.14 -6.93 -4.18
CA LEU A 54 5.93 -7.38 -3.49
C LEU A 54 5.17 -6.18 -2.92
N ALA A 55 3.85 -6.15 -3.14
CA ALA A 55 2.95 -5.19 -2.52
C ALA A 55 2.04 -5.89 -1.50
N ILE A 56 1.93 -5.32 -0.30
CA ILE A 56 1.04 -5.80 0.76
C ILE A 56 -0.01 -4.73 1.02
N LEU A 57 -1.28 -5.07 0.79
CA LEU A 57 -2.40 -4.18 1.11
C LEU A 57 -2.93 -4.48 2.52
N GLY A 58 -2.94 -3.46 3.39
CA GLY A 58 -3.39 -3.57 4.78
C GLY A 58 -4.91 -3.68 4.97
N GLU A 59 -5.64 -4.15 3.96
CA GLU A 59 -7.09 -4.33 4.03
C GLU A 59 -7.47 -5.59 4.81
N ARG A 60 -8.68 -5.60 5.40
CA ARG A 60 -9.20 -6.79 6.06
C ARG A 60 -10.21 -7.48 5.16
N PRO A 61 -9.95 -8.75 4.83
CA PRO A 61 -10.98 -9.75 5.05
C PRO A 61 -10.36 -10.94 5.80
N GLN A 62 -10.70 -11.09 7.08
CA GLN A 62 -10.60 -12.36 7.80
C GLN A 62 -9.19 -13.00 7.92
N ALA A 63 -8.11 -12.21 7.83
CA ALA A 63 -6.72 -12.70 7.89
C ALA A 63 -6.39 -13.76 6.81
N ILE A 64 -7.00 -13.66 5.63
CA ILE A 64 -6.67 -14.50 4.48
C ILE A 64 -5.67 -13.74 3.62
N LEU A 65 -4.51 -14.36 3.35
CA LEU A 65 -3.60 -13.90 2.31
C LEU A 65 -4.30 -14.03 0.96
N LYS A 66 -4.56 -12.91 0.29
CA LYS A 66 -5.01 -12.90 -1.09
C LYS A 66 -3.81 -12.57 -1.98
N LEU A 67 -3.57 -13.43 -2.96
CA LEU A 67 -2.61 -13.14 -4.02
C LEU A 67 -3.34 -12.33 -5.09
N GLY A 68 -2.88 -11.11 -5.31
CA GLY A 68 -3.23 -10.30 -6.46
C GLY A 68 -2.08 -10.32 -7.47
N VAL A 69 -2.42 -10.19 -8.75
CA VAL A 69 -1.45 -9.89 -9.80
C VAL A 69 -1.75 -8.48 -10.30
N ARG A 70 -0.70 -7.70 -10.60
CA ARG A 70 -0.89 -6.43 -11.29
C ARG A 70 -1.30 -6.76 -12.72
N GLU A 71 -2.54 -6.44 -13.09
CA GLU A 71 -2.94 -6.43 -14.49
C GLU A 71 -2.21 -5.26 -15.16
N GLN A 72 -1.52 -5.53 -16.28
CA GLN A 72 -0.78 -4.53 -17.06
C GLN A 72 -1.73 -3.63 -17.85
#